data_AF-A0A6P5YBZ1-F1
#
_entry.id   AF-A0A6P5YBZ1-F1
#
_cell.length_a   1.000
_cell.length_b   1.000
_cell.length_c   1.000
_cell.angle_alpha   90.00
_cell.angle_beta   90.00
_cell.angle_gamma   90.00
#
_symmetry.space_group_name_H-M   'P 1'
#
loop_
_entity.id
_entity.type
_entity.pdbx_description
1 polymer ?
#
loop_
_entity_poly.entity_id
_entity_poly.type
_entity_poly.pdbx_seq_one_letter_code
_entity_poly.pdbx_strand_id
1 'polypeptide(L)'
;MAAAQSISNPASTAPVISLSRNKSKPSSSSSFLKPYSLQSPWLGIKLSLQSSKPRPHLPNYRPITATSISSLPTSKTDRFASTEKVPKWSRRAIKSFCMAELEARKLKYETTGTEALLMGILIEGTSLAAKFLRANGITLFKVREESVKLLEKGDLFSISPERPPLTEHAQRALDWAVDQKLKSADDGEITTTHLLLGIWSEVESPGHKIMAALGFNDAKAKELTSLSSEPESVDGFPS
;
A
#
# COMPACT_ATOMS: atom_id res chain seq x y z
N MET A 1 52.47 40.15 8.94
CA MET A 1 53.19 39.50 10.05
C MET A 1 52.16 38.67 10.79
N ALA A 2 52.08 37.35 10.56
CA ALA A 2 52.72 36.29 11.37
C ALA A 2 52.11 36.24 12.80
N ALA A 3 51.66 35.12 13.39
CA ALA A 3 51.75 33.71 13.06
C ALA A 3 50.75 32.87 13.89
N ALA A 4 50.39 31.71 13.33
CA ALA A 4 50.29 30.35 13.91
C ALA A 4 49.67 30.08 15.30
N GLN A 5 48.63 29.22 15.25
CA GLN A 5 48.45 27.90 15.89
C GLN A 5 48.69 27.70 17.40
N SER A 6 47.73 27.04 18.04
CA SER A 6 47.98 26.15 19.19
C SER A 6 47.01 24.98 19.20
N ILE A 7 47.60 23.79 19.21
CA ILE A 7 47.03 22.44 19.26
C ILE A 7 47.33 21.87 20.66
N SER A 8 46.40 21.12 21.25
CA SER A 8 46.64 19.94 22.11
C SER A 8 45.26 19.42 22.55
N ASN A 9 44.94 18.12 22.54
CA ASN A 9 45.54 17.06 23.36
C ASN A 9 45.06 15.64 22.88
N PRO A 10 45.44 14.50 23.50
CA PRO A 10 46.18 13.44 22.79
C PRO A 10 45.48 12.07 22.68
N ALA A 11 46.08 11.26 21.80
CA ALA A 11 46.31 9.81 21.82
C ALA A 11 45.27 8.87 22.48
N SER A 12 44.64 8.04 21.65
CA SER A 12 44.12 6.73 22.08
C SER A 12 44.52 5.64 21.08
N THR A 13 45.00 4.56 21.66
CA THR A 13 45.82 3.49 21.12
C THR A 13 44.97 2.45 20.38
N ALA A 14 45.38 2.09 19.17
CA ALA A 14 44.90 0.88 18.49
C ALA A 14 45.63 -0.37 19.01
N PRO A 15 45.02 -1.55 18.88
CA PRO A 15 45.75 -2.57 18.14
C PRO A 15 44.92 -3.19 17.01
N VAL A 16 45.69 -3.59 16.02
CA VAL A 16 45.35 -4.23 14.76
C VAL A 16 45.37 -5.75 14.99
N ILE A 17 44.61 -6.49 14.16
CA ILE A 17 45.05 -7.70 13.40
C ILE A 17 44.04 -8.87 13.42
N SER A 18 43.65 -9.18 12.19
CA SER A 18 43.38 -10.49 11.56
C SER A 18 41.99 -11.10 11.55
N LEU A 19 41.50 -11.14 10.30
CA LEU A 19 40.62 -12.12 9.69
C LEU A 19 40.76 -13.54 10.26
N SER A 20 39.61 -14.16 10.54
CA SER A 20 39.45 -15.58 10.27
C SER A 20 38.11 -15.84 9.58
N ARG A 21 38.27 -16.44 8.40
CA ARG A 21 37.26 -16.97 7.49
C ARG A 21 36.72 -18.25 8.09
N ASN A 22 35.41 -18.40 8.26
CA ASN A 22 34.81 -19.74 8.34
C ASN A 22 33.42 -19.83 7.71
N LYS A 23 33.34 -20.75 6.74
CA LYS A 23 32.13 -21.25 6.09
C LYS A 23 31.43 -22.22 7.04
N SER A 24 30.11 -22.20 7.09
CA SER A 24 29.32 -23.38 7.46
C SER A 24 27.91 -23.33 6.84
N LYS A 25 27.63 -24.30 5.96
CA LYS A 25 26.31 -24.71 5.50
C LYS A 25 25.73 -25.75 6.49
N PRO A 26 24.41 -26.05 6.43
CA PRO A 26 23.67 -26.65 7.53
C PRO A 26 23.74 -28.18 7.54
N SER A 27 23.65 -28.77 8.74
CA SER A 27 23.44 -30.21 8.93
C SER A 27 22.16 -30.46 9.72
N SER A 28 21.33 -31.33 9.14
CA SER A 28 20.15 -31.99 9.66
C SER A 28 20.31 -32.63 11.04
N SER A 29 19.29 -32.54 11.89
CA SER A 29 18.96 -33.63 12.81
C SER A 29 17.46 -33.65 13.13
N SER A 30 16.82 -34.71 12.67
CA SER A 30 15.45 -35.11 12.96
C SER A 30 15.40 -35.79 14.33
N SER A 31 14.75 -35.17 15.32
CA SER A 31 14.45 -35.82 16.60
C SER A 31 13.13 -36.59 16.50
N PHE A 32 13.26 -37.90 16.34
CA PHE A 32 12.21 -38.90 16.50
C PHE A 32 11.70 -38.93 17.94
N LEU A 33 10.40 -38.77 18.14
CA LEU A 33 9.74 -39.07 19.43
C LEU A 33 9.32 -40.54 19.44
N LYS A 34 9.86 -41.31 20.39
CA LYS A 34 9.45 -42.69 20.69
C LYS A 34 8.13 -42.68 21.49
N PRO A 35 7.20 -43.61 21.23
CA PRO A 35 6.01 -43.78 22.06
C PRO A 35 6.31 -44.63 23.30
N TYR A 36 5.77 -44.20 24.43
CA TYR A 36 5.79 -44.97 25.67
C TYR A 36 4.73 -46.07 25.62
N SER A 37 5.17 -47.29 25.88
CA SER A 37 4.36 -48.49 26.05
C SER A 37 3.69 -48.51 27.43
N LEU A 38 2.37 -48.69 27.47
CA LEU A 38 1.69 -49.22 28.64
C LEU A 38 0.87 -50.43 28.20
N GLN A 39 1.33 -51.61 28.62
CA GLN A 39 0.58 -52.85 28.57
C GLN A 39 -0.33 -52.91 29.80
N SER A 40 -1.60 -53.22 29.59
CA SER A 40 -2.44 -53.90 30.59
C SER A 40 -3.29 -54.97 29.90
N PRO A 41 -3.37 -56.20 30.46
CA PRO A 41 -4.13 -57.29 29.87
C PRO A 41 -5.43 -57.52 30.68
N TRP A 42 -6.57 -57.62 30.00
CA TRP A 42 -7.70 -58.54 30.27
C TRP A 42 -9.04 -57.99 29.75
N LEU A 43 -9.86 -58.94 29.31
CA LEU A 43 -11.23 -58.86 28.77
C LEU A 43 -11.35 -58.57 27.27
N GLY A 44 -11.64 -59.66 26.55
CA GLY A 44 -11.95 -59.67 25.14
C GLY A 44 -13.31 -59.07 24.85
N ILE A 45 -13.33 -58.15 23.90
CA ILE A 45 -14.49 -57.82 23.08
C ILE A 45 -13.96 -57.67 21.65
N LYS A 46 -14.46 -58.50 20.75
CA LYS A 46 -14.13 -58.49 19.32
C LYS A 46 -14.89 -57.35 18.65
N LEU A 47 -14.36 -56.13 18.70
CA LEU A 47 -14.91 -54.98 17.99
C LEU A 47 -14.42 -55.01 16.52
N SER A 48 -15.32 -55.38 15.62
CA SER A 48 -15.14 -55.25 14.17
C SER A 48 -15.05 -53.77 13.80
N LEU A 49 -13.84 -53.26 13.59
CA LEU A 49 -13.59 -51.96 12.97
C LEU A 49 -13.80 -52.08 11.46
N GLN A 50 -15.00 -51.72 11.01
CA GLN A 50 -15.30 -51.49 9.61
C GLN A 50 -14.40 -50.36 9.09
N SER A 51 -13.48 -50.72 8.19
CA SER A 51 -12.54 -49.79 7.56
C SER A 51 -13.29 -48.70 6.76
N SER A 52 -13.60 -47.58 7.40
CA SER A 52 -13.94 -46.35 6.69
C SER A 52 -12.66 -45.82 6.06
N LYS A 53 -12.56 -45.90 4.73
CA LYS A 53 -11.51 -45.24 3.96
C LYS A 53 -11.50 -43.74 4.33
N PRO A 54 -10.38 -43.16 4.80
CA PRO A 54 -10.33 -41.71 4.98
C PRO A 54 -10.32 -41.09 3.58
N ARG A 55 -11.40 -40.38 3.23
CA ARG A 55 -11.39 -39.48 2.09
C ARG A 55 -10.43 -38.33 2.46
N PRO A 56 -9.34 -38.08 1.71
CA PRO A 56 -8.58 -36.87 1.93
C PRO A 56 -9.48 -35.69 1.54
N HIS A 57 -9.92 -34.93 2.54
CA HIS A 57 -10.62 -33.68 2.32
C HIS A 57 -9.58 -32.66 1.88
N LEU A 58 -9.28 -32.66 0.58
CA LEU A 58 -8.49 -31.60 -0.03
C LEU A 58 -9.29 -30.30 0.18
N PRO A 59 -8.72 -29.27 0.85
CA PRO A 59 -9.33 -27.95 0.78
C PRO A 59 -9.31 -27.56 -0.70
N ASN A 60 -10.48 -27.22 -1.24
CA ASN A 60 -10.59 -26.63 -2.56
C ASN A 60 -9.78 -25.32 -2.55
N TYR A 61 -8.50 -25.41 -2.91
CA TYR A 61 -7.76 -24.26 -3.38
C TYR A 61 -8.48 -23.82 -4.65
N ARG A 62 -9.32 -22.80 -4.51
CA ARG A 62 -9.75 -22.01 -5.65
C ARG A 62 -8.45 -21.52 -6.31
N PRO A 63 -8.19 -21.82 -7.59
CA PRO A 63 -7.08 -21.20 -8.27
C PRO A 63 -7.29 -19.68 -8.13
N ILE A 64 -6.27 -18.99 -7.62
CA ILE A 64 -6.24 -17.53 -7.65
C ILE A 64 -6.07 -17.18 -9.13
N THR A 65 -7.18 -17.15 -9.87
CA THR A 65 -7.21 -16.46 -11.15
C THR A 65 -6.89 -15.02 -10.82
N ALA A 66 -5.71 -14.57 -11.24
CA ALA A 66 -5.35 -13.17 -11.21
C ALA A 66 -6.29 -12.45 -12.17
N THR A 67 -7.48 -12.07 -11.71
CA THR A 67 -8.38 -11.20 -12.44
C THR A 67 -7.60 -9.91 -12.64
N SER A 68 -7.19 -9.66 -13.87
CA SER A 68 -6.52 -8.43 -14.26
C SER A 68 -7.46 -7.26 -13.94
N ILE A 69 -7.26 -6.59 -12.81
CA ILE A 69 -8.07 -5.46 -12.38
C ILE A 69 -7.72 -4.30 -13.31
N SER A 70 -8.48 -4.15 -14.40
CA SER A 70 -8.30 -3.04 -15.37
C SER A 70 -9.02 -1.76 -14.95
N SER A 71 -9.82 -1.79 -13.89
CA SER A 71 -10.65 -0.67 -13.43
C SER A 71 -10.73 -0.60 -11.92
N LEU A 72 -10.77 0.63 -11.39
CA LEU A 72 -11.08 0.93 -9.99
C LEU A 72 -12.59 1.01 -9.79
N PRO A 73 -13.10 0.78 -8.55
CA PRO A 73 -14.51 0.99 -8.25
C PRO A 73 -14.90 2.47 -8.45
N THR A 74 -15.79 2.73 -9.40
CA THR A 74 -16.39 4.05 -9.67
C THR A 74 -17.90 3.94 -9.48
N SER A 75 -18.52 4.85 -8.74
CA SER A 75 -19.94 4.74 -8.33
C SER A 75 -20.92 4.92 -9.48
N LYS A 76 -20.49 5.58 -10.57
CA LYS A 76 -21.34 5.97 -11.69
C LYS A 76 -21.23 5.03 -12.89
N THR A 77 -21.35 3.72 -12.71
CA THR A 77 -21.40 2.80 -13.86
C THR A 77 -22.65 3.00 -14.74
N ASP A 78 -23.73 3.57 -14.20
CA ASP A 78 -25.02 3.73 -14.89
C ASP A 78 -25.10 5.00 -15.77
N ARG A 79 -24.14 5.92 -15.67
CA ARG A 79 -24.09 7.11 -16.56
C ARG A 79 -23.52 6.80 -17.95
N PHE A 80 -22.94 5.60 -18.14
CA PHE A 80 -22.27 5.19 -19.38
C PHE A 80 -23.18 4.41 -20.35
N ALA A 81 -24.52 4.54 -20.20
CA ALA A 81 -25.49 3.98 -21.14
C ALA A 81 -25.47 4.65 -22.53
N SER A 82 -24.82 5.82 -22.65
CA SER A 82 -24.41 6.40 -23.92
C SER A 82 -22.96 6.02 -24.21
N THR A 83 -22.65 5.72 -25.46
CA THR A 83 -21.40 5.35 -26.15
C THR A 83 -20.08 6.09 -25.81
N GLU A 84 -19.91 6.62 -24.60
CA GLU A 84 -18.65 7.17 -24.10
C GLU A 84 -17.74 6.06 -23.57
N LYS A 85 -16.56 5.95 -24.19
CA LYS A 85 -15.49 5.05 -23.79
C LYS A 85 -15.02 5.41 -22.37
N VAL A 86 -15.28 4.53 -21.40
CA VAL A 86 -14.78 4.70 -20.02
C VAL A 86 -13.25 4.81 -20.05
N PRO A 87 -12.65 5.88 -19.50
CA PRO A 87 -11.21 6.06 -19.51
C PRO A 87 -10.53 5.00 -18.64
N LYS A 88 -9.37 4.53 -19.11
CA LYS A 88 -8.59 3.47 -18.46
C LYS A 88 -7.72 4.05 -17.36
N TRP A 89 -7.62 3.35 -16.23
CA TRP A 89 -6.70 3.72 -15.15
C TRP A 89 -5.26 3.28 -15.47
N SER A 90 -4.29 4.12 -15.13
CA SER A 90 -2.88 3.76 -15.27
C SER A 90 -2.49 2.66 -14.29
N ARG A 91 -1.48 1.85 -14.65
CA ARG A 91 -0.97 0.79 -13.76
C ARG A 91 -0.52 1.34 -12.41
N ARG A 92 0.04 2.56 -12.37
CA ARG A 92 0.46 3.24 -11.14
C ARG A 92 -0.75 3.69 -10.32
N ALA A 93 -1.82 4.17 -10.95
CA ALA A 93 -3.04 4.53 -10.25
C ALA A 93 -3.72 3.30 -9.61
N ILE A 94 -3.83 2.20 -10.36
CA ILE A 94 -4.36 0.92 -9.86
C ILE A 94 -3.51 0.42 -8.68
N LYS A 95 -2.17 0.43 -8.83
CA LYS A 95 -1.25 0.04 -7.76
C LYS A 95 -1.40 0.94 -6.53
N SER A 96 -1.51 2.26 -6.70
CA SER A 96 -1.71 3.21 -5.60
C SER A 96 -2.98 2.91 -4.82
N PHE A 97 -4.08 2.61 -5.52
CA PHE A 97 -5.34 2.22 -4.89
C PHE A 97 -5.22 0.91 -4.10
N CYS A 98 -4.61 -0.13 -4.68
CA CYS A 98 -4.38 -1.38 -3.95
C CYS A 98 -3.50 -1.19 -2.71
N MET A 99 -2.52 -0.28 -2.78
CA MET A 99 -1.69 0.08 -1.63
C MET A 99 -2.50 0.85 -0.57
N ALA A 100 -3.48 1.66 -0.97
CA ALA A 100 -4.40 2.32 -0.04
C ALA A 100 -5.27 1.32 0.73
N GLU A 101 -5.86 0.33 0.06
CA GLU A 101 -6.64 -0.75 0.72
C GLU A 101 -5.77 -1.58 1.66
N LEU A 102 -4.51 -1.84 1.30
CA LEU A 102 -3.54 -2.51 2.17
C LEU A 102 -3.20 -1.67 3.41
N GLU A 103 -3.00 -0.37 3.25
CA GLU A 103 -2.66 0.52 4.34
C GLU A 103 -3.84 0.72 5.30
N ALA A 104 -5.07 0.88 4.79
CA ALA A 104 -6.28 0.94 5.61
C ALA A 104 -6.42 -0.32 6.50
N ARG A 105 -6.20 -1.51 5.92
CA ARG A 105 -6.19 -2.78 6.68
C ARG A 105 -5.10 -2.84 7.74
N LYS A 106 -3.89 -2.38 7.40
CA LYS A 106 -2.75 -2.35 8.32
C LYS A 106 -3.04 -1.46 9.53
N LEU A 107 -3.73 -0.35 9.31
CA LEU A 107 -4.16 0.60 10.35
C LEU A 107 -5.47 0.19 11.04
N LYS A 108 -6.06 -0.95 10.64
CA LYS A 108 -7.32 -1.49 11.14
C LYS A 108 -8.52 -0.56 10.95
N TYR A 109 -8.52 0.22 9.87
CA TYR A 109 -9.65 1.06 9.48
C TYR A 109 -10.75 0.20 8.86
N GLU A 110 -12.01 0.48 9.20
CA GLU A 110 -13.16 -0.21 8.60
C GLU A 110 -13.35 0.16 7.12
N THR A 111 -12.95 1.38 6.75
CA THR A 111 -13.15 1.94 5.42
C THR A 111 -11.82 2.39 4.80
N THR A 112 -11.79 2.51 3.47
CA THR A 112 -10.70 3.11 2.70
C THR A 112 -11.05 4.58 2.44
N GLY A 113 -10.48 5.51 3.21
CA GLY A 113 -10.71 6.95 3.06
C GLY A 113 -9.73 7.66 2.12
N THR A 114 -9.85 8.98 2.01
CA THR A 114 -8.98 9.79 1.14
C THR A 114 -7.55 9.88 1.68
N GLU A 115 -7.36 9.79 2.99
CA GLU A 115 -6.06 9.65 3.65
C GLU A 115 -5.38 8.32 3.30
N ALA A 116 -6.14 7.22 3.22
CA ALA A 116 -5.61 5.94 2.73
C ALA A 116 -5.20 6.03 1.26
N LEU A 117 -6.01 6.67 0.40
CA LEU A 117 -5.64 6.91 -1.01
C LEU A 117 -4.35 7.71 -1.14
N LEU A 118 -4.19 8.78 -0.35
CA LEU A 118 -2.97 9.59 -0.30
C LEU A 118 -1.75 8.76 0.12
N MET A 119 -1.88 7.95 1.17
CA MET A 119 -0.82 7.03 1.59
C MET A 119 -0.50 6.01 0.49
N GLY A 120 -1.51 5.49 -0.21
CA GLY A 120 -1.36 4.57 -1.33
C GLY A 120 -0.50 5.14 -2.46
N ILE A 121 -0.70 6.42 -2.82
CA ILE A 121 0.16 7.13 -3.79
C ILE A 121 1.61 7.20 -3.29
N LEU A 122 1.81 7.55 -2.02
CA LEU A 122 3.15 7.65 -1.43
C LEU A 122 3.86 6.29 -1.31
N ILE A 123 3.13 5.21 -1.06
CA ILE A 123 3.64 3.83 -1.01
C ILE A 123 3.99 3.33 -2.42
N GLU A 124 3.16 3.64 -3.42
CA GLU A 124 3.46 3.34 -4.82
C GLU A 124 4.81 3.95 -5.22
N GLY A 125 4.99 5.24 -4.91
CA GLY A 125 6.30 5.89 -4.81
C GLY A 125 7.05 6.16 -6.12
N THR A 126 6.56 5.73 -7.28
CA THR A 126 7.27 5.92 -8.57
C THR A 126 6.63 6.96 -9.47
N SER A 127 5.34 7.24 -9.26
CA SER A 127 4.56 8.24 -9.98
C SER A 127 5.05 9.68 -9.80
N LEU A 128 4.71 10.53 -10.78
CA LEU A 128 4.92 11.97 -10.71
C LEU A 128 4.32 12.58 -9.44
N ALA A 129 3.07 12.23 -9.11
CA ALA A 129 2.38 12.69 -7.90
C ALA A 129 3.17 12.35 -6.61
N ALA A 130 3.66 11.11 -6.47
CA ALA A 130 4.42 10.69 -5.31
C ALA A 130 5.79 11.39 -5.19
N LYS A 131 6.45 11.66 -6.33
CA LYS A 131 7.69 12.45 -6.36
C LYS A 131 7.43 13.90 -5.98
N PHE A 132 6.38 14.50 -6.52
CA PHE A 132 5.97 15.87 -6.23
C PHE A 132 5.64 16.09 -4.76
N LEU A 133 4.86 15.20 -4.14
CA LEU A 133 4.54 15.25 -2.71
C LEU A 133 5.82 15.21 -1.85
N ARG A 134 6.74 14.29 -2.15
CA ARG A 134 8.00 14.16 -1.39
C ARG A 134 8.92 15.36 -1.57
N ALA A 135 9.04 15.90 -2.79
CA ALA A 135 9.79 17.12 -3.07
C ALA A 135 9.24 18.32 -2.27
N ASN A 136 7.93 18.33 -2.02
CA ASN A 136 7.24 19.33 -1.21
C ASN A 136 7.20 19.01 0.29
N GLY A 137 7.98 18.03 0.76
CA GLY A 137 8.10 17.70 2.18
C GLY A 137 6.94 16.89 2.77
N ILE A 138 6.01 16.41 1.92
CA ILE A 138 4.88 15.55 2.29
C ILE A 138 5.33 14.09 2.14
N THR A 139 5.62 13.45 3.26
CA THR A 139 6.14 12.08 3.31
C THR A 139 5.12 11.13 3.92
N LEU A 140 5.23 9.84 3.59
CA LEU A 140 4.35 8.80 4.14
C LEU A 140 4.34 8.81 5.68
N PHE A 141 5.48 9.08 6.30
CA PHE A 141 5.60 9.16 7.76
C PHE A 141 4.74 10.30 8.33
N LYS A 142 4.89 11.53 7.81
CA LYS A 142 4.09 12.68 8.26
C LYS A 142 2.61 12.49 8.00
N VAL A 143 2.24 11.92 6.85
CA VAL A 143 0.84 11.62 6.53
C VAL A 143 0.23 10.63 7.52
N ARG A 144 0.97 9.60 7.95
CA ARG A 144 0.51 8.69 9.01
C ARG A 144 0.35 9.40 10.35
N GLU A 145 1.29 10.25 10.74
CA GLU A 145 1.20 11.02 11.98
C GLU A 145 -0.05 11.92 12.00
N GLU A 146 -0.28 12.68 10.92
CA GLU A 146 -1.47 13.52 10.80
C GLU A 146 -2.76 12.69 10.70
N SER A 147 -2.74 11.55 10.03
CA SER A 147 -3.89 10.64 9.96
C SER A 147 -4.31 10.14 11.34
N VAL A 148 -3.34 9.73 12.19
CA VAL A 148 -3.61 9.30 13.56
C VAL A 148 -4.15 10.45 14.43
N LYS A 149 -3.69 11.69 14.21
CA LYS A 149 -4.22 12.86 14.94
C LYS A 149 -5.66 13.19 14.56
N LEU A 150 -6.02 13.03 13.29
CA LEU A 150 -7.39 13.31 12.82
C LEU A 150 -8.37 12.19 13.16
N LEU A 151 -7.90 10.95 13.25
CA LEU A 151 -8.72 9.78 13.57
C LEU A 151 -8.61 9.50 15.08
N GLU A 152 -9.29 10.31 15.90
CA GLU A 152 -9.44 10.03 17.32
C GLU A 152 -10.32 8.78 17.54
N LYS A 153 -9.69 7.65 17.88
CA LYS A 153 -10.18 6.44 18.61
C LYS A 153 -11.56 5.82 18.31
N GLY A 154 -12.33 6.29 17.32
CA GLY A 154 -13.67 5.79 17.00
C GLY A 154 -13.71 4.62 16.00
N ASP A 155 -12.72 4.54 15.10
CA ASP A 155 -12.74 3.62 13.95
C ASP A 155 -11.76 2.43 14.06
N LEU A 156 -11.14 2.23 15.24
CA LEU A 156 -10.22 1.12 15.46
C LEU A 156 -10.99 -0.15 15.84
N PHE A 157 -11.42 -0.91 14.83
CA PHE A 157 -12.06 -2.20 15.05
C PHE A 157 -11.03 -3.32 15.22
N SER A 158 -11.42 -4.36 15.96
CA SER A 158 -10.54 -5.52 16.17
C SER A 158 -10.28 -6.32 14.89
N ILE A 159 -11.13 -6.16 13.87
CA ILE A 159 -11.07 -6.87 12.58
C ILE A 159 -11.40 -5.90 11.45
N SER A 160 -10.41 -5.52 10.61
CA SER A 160 -10.71 -4.90 9.32
C SER A 160 -11.19 -5.95 8.31
N PRO A 161 -12.15 -5.61 7.44
CA PRO A 161 -12.52 -6.46 6.32
C PRO A 161 -11.32 -6.69 5.37
N GLU A 162 -11.34 -7.80 4.63
CA GLU A 162 -10.29 -8.12 3.64
C GLU A 162 -10.19 -7.05 2.54
N ARG A 163 -11.29 -6.38 2.23
CA ARG A 163 -11.36 -5.21 1.35
C ARG A 163 -12.23 -4.13 2.01
N PRO A 164 -11.62 -3.13 2.69
CA PRO A 164 -12.36 -2.04 3.31
C PRO A 164 -13.11 -1.23 2.24
N PRO A 165 -14.45 -1.07 2.35
CA PRO A 165 -15.22 -0.28 1.40
C PRO A 165 -14.74 1.18 1.39
N LEU A 166 -14.92 1.86 0.26
CA LEU A 166 -14.54 3.27 0.14
C LEU A 166 -15.49 4.16 0.95
N THR A 167 -14.96 5.23 1.52
CA THR A 167 -15.79 6.31 2.05
C THR A 167 -16.41 7.11 0.91
N GLU A 168 -17.51 7.83 1.19
CA GLU A 168 -18.15 8.71 0.22
C GLU A 168 -17.19 9.77 -0.37
N HIS A 169 -16.32 10.35 0.47
CA HIS A 169 -15.28 11.28 0.00
C HIS A 169 -14.26 10.60 -0.91
N ALA A 170 -13.83 9.38 -0.58
CA ALA A 170 -12.89 8.62 -1.40
C ALA A 170 -13.50 8.26 -2.77
N GLN A 171 -14.78 7.88 -2.76
CA GLN A 171 -15.51 7.59 -4.00
C GLN A 171 -15.66 8.84 -4.87
N ARG A 172 -16.00 9.99 -4.30
CA ARG A 172 -16.07 11.26 -5.05
C ARG A 172 -14.72 11.71 -5.59
N ALA A 173 -13.63 11.46 -4.87
CA ALA A 173 -12.27 11.72 -5.38
C ALA A 173 -11.94 10.87 -6.62
N LEU A 174 -12.37 9.59 -6.64
CA LEU A 174 -12.22 8.73 -7.83
C LEU A 174 -13.09 9.21 -8.99
N ASP A 175 -14.35 9.54 -8.71
CA ASP A 175 -15.29 10.04 -9.71
C ASP A 175 -14.79 11.37 -10.30
N TRP A 176 -14.21 12.25 -9.47
CA TRP A 176 -13.57 13.49 -9.93
C TRP A 176 -12.42 13.22 -10.90
N ALA A 177 -11.57 12.23 -10.59
CA ALA A 177 -10.44 11.87 -11.46
C ALA A 177 -10.91 11.35 -12.83
N VAL A 178 -12.01 10.59 -12.86
CA VAL A 178 -12.67 10.14 -14.10
C VAL A 178 -13.25 11.33 -14.87
N ASP A 179 -14.00 12.20 -14.18
CA ASP A 179 -14.65 13.36 -14.78
C ASP A 179 -13.63 14.34 -15.39
N GLN A 180 -12.45 14.52 -14.76
CA GLN A 180 -11.37 15.32 -15.35
C GLN A 180 -10.82 14.70 -16.63
N LYS A 181 -10.63 13.38 -16.63
CA LYS A 181 -10.11 12.69 -17.82
C LYS A 181 -11.11 12.73 -18.98
N LEU A 182 -12.41 12.60 -18.71
CA LEU A 182 -13.46 12.74 -19.72
C LEU A 182 -13.54 14.16 -20.30
N LYS A 183 -13.26 15.18 -19.49
CA LYS A 183 -13.21 16.59 -19.94
C LYS A 183 -11.96 16.89 -20.77
N SER A 184 -10.86 16.19 -20.53
CA SER A 184 -9.68 16.31 -21.38
C SER A 184 -9.96 15.63 -22.73
N ALA A 185 -9.75 16.32 -23.85
CA ALA A 185 -9.94 15.76 -25.19
C ALA A 185 -8.91 14.67 -25.57
N ASP A 186 -8.11 14.21 -24.60
CA ASP A 186 -7.02 13.27 -24.76
C ASP A 186 -7.47 11.85 -24.38
N ASP A 187 -7.08 10.84 -25.17
CA ASP A 187 -7.46 9.44 -24.98
C ASP A 187 -6.56 8.68 -23.97
N GLY A 188 -5.71 9.42 -23.25
CA GLY A 188 -4.79 8.87 -22.26
C GLY A 188 -5.42 8.19 -21.04
N GLU A 189 -4.55 7.77 -20.12
CA GLU A 189 -4.96 7.05 -18.91
C GLU A 189 -5.26 8.01 -17.74
N ILE A 190 -6.16 7.62 -16.82
CA ILE A 190 -6.33 8.29 -15.53
C ILE A 190 -5.10 7.97 -14.68
N THR A 191 -4.30 9.00 -14.39
CA THR A 191 -3.03 8.87 -13.65
C THR A 191 -3.20 9.11 -12.15
N THR A 192 -2.14 8.83 -11.38
CA THR A 192 -2.07 9.18 -9.95
C THR A 192 -2.17 10.68 -9.69
N THR A 193 -1.86 11.52 -10.69
CA THR A 193 -2.04 12.97 -10.59
C THR A 193 -3.51 13.33 -10.52
N HIS A 194 -4.35 12.74 -11.37
CA HIS A 194 -5.80 12.91 -11.31
C HIS A 194 -6.36 12.43 -9.95
N LEU A 195 -5.85 11.30 -9.45
CA LEU A 195 -6.22 10.78 -8.14
C LEU A 195 -5.85 11.75 -7.00
N LEU A 196 -4.63 12.28 -6.99
CA LEU A 196 -4.18 13.22 -5.97
C LEU A 196 -4.98 14.53 -5.99
N LEU A 197 -5.26 15.05 -7.20
CA LEU A 197 -6.07 16.25 -7.37
C LEU A 197 -7.54 16.00 -7.00
N GLY A 198 -8.05 14.78 -7.22
CA GLY A 198 -9.37 14.37 -6.74
C GLY A 198 -9.45 14.40 -5.22
N ILE A 199 -8.44 13.88 -4.52
CA ILE A 199 -8.33 13.99 -3.06
C ILE A 199 -8.28 15.46 -2.63
N TRP A 200 -7.49 16.28 -3.32
CA TRP A 200 -7.39 17.72 -3.04
C TRP A 200 -8.72 18.46 -3.25
N SER A 201 -9.53 18.04 -4.22
CA SER A 201 -10.83 18.68 -4.50
C SER A 201 -11.88 18.44 -3.40
N GLU A 202 -11.72 17.40 -2.59
CA GLU A 202 -12.63 17.06 -1.49
C GLU A 202 -12.22 17.79 -0.20
N VAL A 203 -12.55 19.09 -0.12
CA VAL A 203 -12.11 20.05 0.93
C VAL A 203 -12.39 19.56 2.36
N GLU A 204 -13.51 18.88 2.58
CA GLU A 204 -13.89 18.41 3.92
C GLU A 204 -13.24 17.06 4.31
N SER A 205 -12.61 16.39 3.34
CA SER A 205 -12.09 15.04 3.54
C SER A 205 -10.80 15.03 4.39
N PRO A 206 -10.51 13.93 5.11
CA PRO A 206 -9.29 13.80 5.89
C PRO A 206 -8.02 13.95 5.02
N GLY A 207 -7.99 13.37 3.83
CA GLY A 207 -6.89 13.51 2.87
C GLY A 207 -6.58 14.97 2.52
N HIS A 208 -7.60 15.79 2.22
CA HIS A 208 -7.40 17.22 1.97
C HIS A 208 -6.84 17.93 3.20
N LYS A 209 -7.43 17.70 4.38
CA LYS A 209 -6.99 18.32 5.64
C LYS A 209 -5.52 17.97 5.97
N ILE A 210 -5.11 16.72 5.78
CA ILE A 210 -3.72 16.28 5.98
C ILE A 210 -2.79 16.97 4.97
N MET A 211 -3.17 17.01 3.69
CA MET A 211 -2.38 17.69 2.66
C MET A 211 -2.20 19.19 3.00
N ALA A 212 -3.28 19.86 3.38
CA ALA A 212 -3.25 21.27 3.78
C ALA A 212 -2.38 21.51 5.02
N ALA A 213 -2.52 20.67 6.05
CA ALA A 213 -1.70 20.74 7.27
C ALA A 213 -0.20 20.56 6.98
N LEU A 214 0.14 19.76 5.97
CA LEU A 214 1.52 19.54 5.52
C LEU A 214 1.98 20.54 4.45
N GLY A 215 1.21 21.61 4.21
CA GLY A 215 1.57 22.72 3.35
C GLY A 215 1.31 22.49 1.86
N PHE A 216 0.45 21.56 1.48
CA PHE A 216 -0.14 21.52 0.14
C PHE A 216 -1.18 22.62 0.00
N ASN A 217 -1.27 23.25 -1.18
CA ASN A 217 -2.19 24.35 -1.45
C ASN A 217 -2.55 24.42 -2.94
N ASP A 218 -3.45 25.33 -3.31
CA ASP A 218 -3.90 25.49 -4.69
C ASP A 218 -2.78 25.88 -5.66
N ALA A 219 -1.75 26.59 -5.20
CA ALA A 219 -0.59 26.92 -6.04
C ALA A 219 0.16 25.64 -6.44
N LYS A 220 0.40 24.74 -5.47
CA LYS A 220 1.01 23.42 -5.71
C LYS A 220 0.11 22.50 -6.54
N ALA A 221 -1.21 22.56 -6.36
CA ALA A 221 -2.16 21.82 -7.19
C ALA A 221 -2.10 22.25 -8.67
N LYS A 222 -1.98 23.56 -8.92
CA LYS A 222 -1.81 24.12 -10.27
C LYS A 222 -0.46 23.74 -10.86
N GLU A 223 0.62 23.86 -10.09
CA GLU A 223 1.97 23.44 -10.50
C GLU A 223 1.98 21.96 -10.92
N LEU A 224 1.38 21.08 -10.12
CA LEU A 224 1.27 19.66 -10.41
C LEU A 224 0.51 19.39 -11.72
N THR A 225 -0.57 20.13 -11.97
CA THR A 225 -1.34 20.05 -13.23
C THR A 225 -0.46 20.43 -14.41
N SER A 226 0.26 21.56 -14.32
CA SER A 226 1.18 22.01 -15.36
C SER A 226 2.30 21.01 -15.66
N LEU A 227 2.86 20.36 -14.62
CA LEU A 227 3.86 19.32 -14.80
C LEU A 227 3.33 18.09 -15.55
N SER A 228 2.04 17.78 -15.41
CA SER A 228 1.43 16.62 -16.08
C SER A 228 1.02 16.87 -17.52
N SER A 229 0.92 18.13 -17.95
CA SER A 229 0.65 18.49 -19.35
C SER A 229 1.90 18.51 -20.22
N GLU A 230 3.09 18.49 -19.63
CA GLU A 230 4.35 18.43 -20.38
C GLU A 230 4.54 17.02 -20.99
N PRO A 231 4.82 16.91 -22.31
CA PRO A 231 4.85 15.62 -23.02
C PRO A 231 5.95 14.66 -22.56
N GLU A 232 6.89 15.12 -21.74
CA GLU A 232 7.98 14.32 -21.17
C GLU A 232 7.59 13.58 -19.87
N SER A 233 6.35 13.75 -19.39
CA SER A 233 5.94 13.39 -18.03
C SER A 233 4.86 12.30 -17.94
N VAL A 234 4.56 11.61 -19.05
CA VAL A 234 3.71 10.42 -18.95
C VAL A 234 4.50 9.37 -18.17
N ASP A 235 3.85 8.70 -17.21
CA ASP A 235 4.42 7.71 -16.28
C ASP A 235 5.08 6.46 -16.95
N GLY A 236 5.60 6.55 -18.18
CA GLY A 236 6.27 5.51 -18.94
C GLY A 236 7.81 5.60 -18.91
N PHE A 237 8.46 4.46 -18.71
CA PHE A 237 9.76 4.19 -19.33
C PHE A 237 9.49 3.52 -20.69
N PRO A 238 10.40 3.66 -21.68
CA PRO A 238 10.34 2.89 -22.91
C PRO A 238 10.53 1.39 -22.62
N SER A 239 9.94 0.58 -23.50
CA SER A 239 9.88 -0.89 -23.41
C SER A 239 11.24 -1.58 -23.36
#